data_AF-A0A0S8JMS5-F1
#
_entry.id   AF-A0A0S8JMS5-F1
#
_cell.length_a   1.000
_cell.length_b   1.000
_cell.length_c   1.000
_cell.angle_alpha   90.00
_cell.angle_beta   90.00
_cell.angle_gamma   90.00
#
_symmetry.space_group_name_H-M   'P 1'
#
loop_
_entity.id
_entity.type
_entity.pdbx_description
1 polymer ?
#
loop_
_entity_poly.entity_id
_entity_poly.type
_entity_poly.pdbx_seq_one_letter_code
_entity_poly.pdbx_strand_id
1 'polypeptide(L)'
;MRIFLYYSQGNNLLTGFSMKNRYGFILMMLLMLMSCGRGYKQFSLLSHKRTGITFRNTVQETEEFNHLAYSYLYNGAGVAIGDLNNDGLPDIYFTGNLVRSRLYLNRGNFRFKDISQEAGVSASDTWNNGACMADVNGDGFLDIYVCSSTDGRQKYRKNLLFINNG
;
A
#
# COMPACT_ATOMS: atom_id res chain seq x y z
N MET A 1 0.99 5.51 12.25
CA MET A 1 1.65 4.52 11.36
C MET A 1 2.16 5.20 10.08
N ARG A 2 3.42 4.96 9.66
CA ARG A 2 3.94 5.37 8.33
C ARG A 2 3.86 4.16 7.41
N ILE A 3 3.31 4.31 6.21
CA ILE A 3 3.27 3.24 5.20
C ILE A 3 4.51 3.37 4.33
N PHE A 4 5.24 2.27 4.19
CA PHE A 4 6.45 2.20 3.38
C PHE A 4 6.19 1.27 2.20
N LEU A 5 6.45 1.78 0.99
CA LEU A 5 6.33 0.97 -0.22
C LEU A 5 7.66 0.27 -0.48
N TYR A 6 7.61 -1.05 -0.59
CA TYR A 6 8.73 -1.90 -0.96
C TYR A 6 8.45 -2.54 -2.31
N TYR A 7 9.48 -2.65 -3.15
CA TYR A 7 9.39 -3.34 -4.44
C TYR A 7 10.40 -4.48 -4.53
N SER A 8 9.99 -5.59 -5.17
CA SER A 8 10.83 -6.77 -5.38
C SER A 8 11.64 -6.71 -6.67
N GLN A 9 12.96 -6.93 -6.59
CA GLN A 9 13.83 -7.03 -7.75
C GLN A 9 13.91 -8.50 -8.21
N GLY A 10 13.35 -8.84 -9.38
CA GLY A 10 13.44 -10.19 -9.95
C GLY A 10 14.80 -10.47 -10.61
N ASN A 11 15.37 -11.66 -10.39
CA ASN A 11 16.60 -12.12 -11.06
C ASN A 11 16.28 -13.16 -12.15
N ASN A 12 16.71 -12.89 -13.38
CA ASN A 12 16.88 -13.91 -14.42
C ASN A 12 18.35 -14.35 -14.43
N LEU A 13 18.65 -15.58 -14.02
CA LEU A 13 19.96 -16.19 -14.18
C LEU A 13 19.80 -17.53 -14.92
N LEU A 14 20.13 -17.54 -16.21
CA LEU A 14 20.40 -18.75 -16.98
C LEU A 14 21.92 -18.93 -17.02
N THR A 15 22.47 -19.94 -16.35
CA THR A 15 23.87 -20.34 -16.54
C THR A 15 24.01 -21.87 -16.47
N GLY A 16 24.05 -22.51 -17.65
CA GLY A 16 24.59 -23.86 -17.82
C GLY A 16 25.90 -23.77 -18.60
N PHE A 17 27.02 -24.13 -17.98
CA PHE A 17 28.31 -24.25 -18.66
C PHE A 17 29.08 -25.46 -18.12
N SER A 18 29.59 -26.31 -19.01
CA SER A 18 30.40 -27.51 -18.69
C SER A 18 31.84 -27.28 -19.16
N MET A 19 32.85 -27.60 -18.32
CA MET A 19 34.27 -27.38 -18.64
C MET A 19 35.12 -28.65 -18.48
N LYS A 20 35.97 -28.95 -19.49
CA LYS A 20 36.93 -30.07 -19.54
C LYS A 20 38.42 -29.66 -19.59
N ASN A 21 38.79 -28.42 -19.24
CA ASN A 21 40.18 -27.92 -19.43
C ASN A 21 40.82 -27.35 -18.15
N ARG A 22 42.12 -27.61 -17.93
CA ARG A 22 42.93 -27.24 -16.75
C ARG A 22 43.06 -25.73 -16.51
N TYR A 23 43.02 -24.92 -17.56
CA TYR A 23 42.94 -23.46 -17.45
C TYR A 23 41.56 -22.97 -16.97
N GLY A 24 40.52 -23.79 -17.16
CA GLY A 24 39.17 -23.51 -16.64
C GLY A 24 39.11 -23.59 -15.12
N PHE A 25 39.95 -24.40 -14.49
CA PHE A 25 40.00 -24.50 -13.02
C PHE A 25 40.55 -23.23 -12.36
N ILE A 26 41.61 -22.66 -12.95
CA ILE A 26 42.19 -21.39 -12.48
C ILE A 26 41.22 -20.23 -12.71
N LEU A 27 40.54 -20.20 -13.86
CA LEU A 27 39.50 -19.22 -14.16
C LEU A 27 38.30 -19.34 -13.20
N MET A 28 37.90 -20.55 -12.84
CA MET A 28 36.84 -20.81 -11.86
C MET A 28 37.23 -20.35 -10.45
N MET A 29 38.49 -20.56 -10.05
CA MET A 29 39.01 -20.11 -8.76
C MET A 29 39.09 -18.57 -8.68
N LEU A 30 39.46 -17.90 -9.77
CA LEU A 30 39.42 -16.44 -9.91
C LEU A 30 37.98 -15.89 -9.90
N LEU A 31 37.03 -16.58 -10.53
CA LEU A 31 35.59 -16.22 -10.51
C LEU A 31 34.98 -16.40 -9.11
N MET A 32 35.41 -17.41 -8.34
CA MET A 32 34.98 -17.60 -6.96
C MET A 32 35.50 -16.50 -6.01
N LEU A 33 36.69 -15.94 -6.27
CA LEU A 33 37.21 -14.79 -5.51
C LEU A 33 36.48 -13.47 -5.83
N MET A 34 35.81 -13.38 -6.98
CA MET A 34 34.92 -12.25 -7.34
C MET A 34 33.48 -12.43 -6.83
N SER A 35 33.15 -13.59 -6.26
CA SER A 35 31.86 -13.87 -5.63
C SER A 35 31.76 -13.22 -4.24
N CYS A 36 31.97 -11.92 -4.17
CA CYS A 36 31.70 -11.15 -2.96
C CYS A 36 30.18 -10.98 -2.84
N GLY A 37 29.59 -11.71 -1.90
CA GLY A 37 28.15 -11.79 -1.67
C GLY A 37 27.58 -10.43 -1.23
N ARG A 38 27.06 -9.65 -2.19
CA ARG A 38 26.09 -8.61 -1.85
C ARG A 38 24.84 -9.33 -1.36
N GLY A 39 24.55 -9.22 -0.06
CA GLY A 39 23.28 -9.69 0.50
C GLY A 39 22.14 -9.17 -0.38
N TYR A 40 21.42 -10.10 -1.01
CA TYR A 40 20.40 -9.75 -1.99
C TYR A 40 19.26 -9.04 -1.27
N LYS A 41 19.19 -7.71 -1.42
CA LYS A 41 18.02 -6.96 -0.98
C LYS A 41 16.88 -7.29 -1.93
N GLN A 42 16.08 -8.29 -1.56
CA GLN A 42 14.85 -8.64 -2.28
C GLN A 42 13.88 -7.47 -2.31
N PHE A 43 13.88 -6.61 -1.29
CA PHE A 43 13.02 -5.45 -1.21
C PHE A 43 13.82 -4.16 -1.08
N SER A 44 13.42 -3.14 -1.84
CA SER A 44 13.97 -1.79 -1.73
C SER A 44 12.91 -0.80 -1.25
N LEU A 45 13.25 -0.05 -0.21
CA LEU A 45 12.41 1.01 0.32
C LEU A 45 12.30 2.17 -0.67
N LEU A 46 11.07 2.57 -0.99
CA LEU A 46 10.81 3.76 -1.80
C LEU A 46 10.40 4.93 -0.91
N SER A 47 11.01 6.11 -1.15
CA SER A 47 10.68 7.32 -0.40
C SER A 47 9.35 7.91 -0.87
N HIS A 48 8.64 8.58 0.03
CA HIS A 48 7.41 9.33 -0.33
C HIS A 48 7.66 10.41 -1.39
N LYS A 49 8.88 10.96 -1.47
CA LYS A 49 9.28 11.90 -2.53
C LYS A 49 9.30 11.23 -3.91
N ARG A 50 9.70 9.95 -3.96
CA ARG A 50 9.68 9.15 -5.18
C ARG A 50 8.25 8.71 -5.52
N THR A 51 7.50 8.24 -4.53
CA THR A 51 6.21 7.59 -4.78
C THR A 51 5.02 8.55 -4.82
N GLY A 52 5.10 9.71 -4.17
CA GLY A 52 3.95 10.60 -3.97
C GLY A 52 3.00 10.15 -2.86
N ILE A 53 3.20 8.96 -2.28
CA ILE A 53 2.38 8.46 -1.16
C ILE A 53 2.79 9.19 0.13
N THR A 54 1.91 10.04 0.63
CA THR A 54 2.15 10.90 1.80
C THR A 54 1.24 10.55 3.00
N PHE A 55 0.35 9.58 2.83
CA PHE A 55 -0.62 9.19 3.84
C PHE A 55 0.04 8.75 5.14
N ARG A 56 -0.56 9.21 6.24
CA ARG A 56 -0.20 8.83 7.60
C ARG A 56 -1.44 8.79 8.43
N ASN A 57 -1.75 7.61 8.95
CA ASN A 57 -2.74 7.47 10.01
C ASN A 57 -2.10 7.91 11.34
N THR A 58 -2.39 9.15 11.74
CA THR A 58 -1.96 9.74 13.01
C THR A 58 -3.13 9.74 13.96
N VAL A 59 -2.99 9.01 15.07
CA VAL A 59 -3.93 9.07 16.19
C VAL A 59 -3.26 9.88 17.28
N GLN A 60 -3.94 10.92 17.79
CA GLN A 60 -3.44 11.75 18.88
C GLN A 60 -4.32 11.49 20.10
N GLU A 61 -3.68 11.16 21.22
CA GLU A 61 -4.37 11.02 22.50
C GLU A 61 -4.63 12.41 23.11
N THR A 62 -5.72 12.51 23.85
CA THR A 62 -6.07 13.65 24.72
C THR A 62 -6.46 13.11 26.10
N GLU A 63 -6.59 13.98 27.10
CA GLU A 63 -7.03 13.53 28.43
C GLU A 63 -8.41 12.85 28.36
N GLU A 64 -9.31 13.35 27.50
CA GLU A 64 -10.64 12.79 27.29
C GLU A 64 -10.68 11.61 26.31
N PHE A 65 -9.70 11.50 25.41
CA PHE A 65 -9.62 10.49 24.36
C PHE A 65 -8.25 9.79 24.38
N ASN A 66 -8.16 8.73 25.18
CA ASN A 66 -6.95 7.93 25.39
C ASN A 66 -7.28 6.44 25.45
N HIS A 67 -6.25 5.60 25.50
CA HIS A 67 -6.42 4.14 25.49
C HIS A 67 -7.24 3.60 26.68
N LEU A 68 -7.23 4.26 27.83
CA LEU A 68 -8.03 3.86 29.01
C LEU A 68 -9.51 4.18 28.81
N ALA A 69 -9.82 5.32 28.21
CA ALA A 69 -11.19 5.71 27.87
C ALA A 69 -11.75 4.92 26.68
N TYR A 70 -10.89 4.58 25.71
CA TYR A 70 -11.26 3.83 24.52
C TYR A 70 -10.18 2.82 24.14
N SER A 71 -10.35 1.56 24.57
CA SER A 71 -9.35 0.50 24.36
C SER A 71 -9.06 0.20 22.87
N TYR A 72 -9.97 0.57 21.97
CA TYR A 72 -9.83 0.39 20.52
C TYR A 72 -9.17 1.58 19.80
N LEU A 73 -8.61 2.54 20.54
CA LEU A 73 -7.93 3.72 20.00
C LEU A 73 -6.84 3.39 18.95
N TYR A 74 -6.20 2.23 19.11
CA TYR A 74 -5.14 1.76 18.22
C TYR A 74 -5.57 0.62 17.30
N ASN A 75 -6.86 0.34 17.17
CA ASN A 75 -7.36 -0.54 16.11
C ASN A 75 -6.97 0.09 14.77
N GLY A 76 -6.02 -0.55 14.09
CA GLY A 76 -5.42 -0.02 12.87
C GLY A 76 -6.45 0.27 11.78
N ALA A 77 -6.03 1.14 10.86
CA ALA A 77 -6.79 1.40 9.65
C ALA A 77 -6.50 0.34 8.56
N GLY A 78 -7.26 0.39 7.48
CA GLY A 78 -7.23 -0.53 6.36
C GLY A 78 -6.57 0.04 5.11
N VAL A 79 -6.30 -0.87 4.19
CA VAL A 79 -5.83 -0.59 2.84
C VAL A 79 -6.62 -1.47 1.87
N ALA A 80 -7.04 -0.89 0.74
CA ALA A 80 -7.56 -1.61 -0.40
C ALA A 80 -6.71 -1.28 -1.63
N ILE A 81 -6.54 -2.27 -2.50
CA ILE A 81 -5.75 -2.18 -3.73
C ILE A 81 -6.61 -2.75 -4.86
N GLY A 82 -6.69 -2.03 -5.96
CA GLY A 82 -7.50 -2.40 -7.13
C GLY A 82 -7.27 -1.40 -8.27
N ASP A 83 -7.57 -1.80 -9.50
CA ASP A 83 -7.50 -0.93 -10.68
C ASP A 83 -8.86 -0.21 -10.83
N LEU A 84 -8.93 1.05 -10.40
CA LEU A 84 -10.22 1.78 -10.34
C LEU A 84 -10.58 2.43 -11.67
N ASN A 85 -9.60 2.70 -12.52
CA ASN A 85 -9.78 3.37 -13.81
C ASN A 85 -9.51 2.44 -15.00
N ASN A 86 -9.37 1.13 -14.75
CA ASN A 86 -9.15 0.09 -15.76
C ASN A 86 -7.94 0.36 -16.67
N ASP A 87 -6.87 0.94 -16.14
CA ASP A 87 -5.64 1.24 -16.89
C ASP A 87 -4.56 0.15 -16.77
N GLY A 88 -4.87 -0.94 -16.06
CA GLY A 88 -3.99 -2.07 -15.80
C GLY A 88 -3.01 -1.82 -14.64
N LEU A 89 -3.10 -0.68 -13.95
CA LEU A 89 -2.25 -0.36 -12.81
C LEU A 89 -3.05 -0.41 -11.49
N PRO A 90 -2.51 -1.06 -10.44
CA PRO A 90 -3.19 -1.08 -9.16
C PRO A 90 -3.10 0.28 -8.46
N ASP A 91 -4.25 0.82 -8.09
CA ASP A 91 -4.43 1.98 -7.23
C ASP A 91 -4.46 1.59 -5.75
N ILE A 92 -4.34 2.60 -4.89
CA ILE A 92 -4.26 2.38 -3.44
C ILE A 92 -5.24 3.28 -2.72
N TYR A 93 -6.11 2.69 -1.90
CA TYR A 93 -6.98 3.41 -0.98
C TYR A 93 -6.59 3.10 0.46
N PHE A 94 -6.30 4.14 1.24
CA PHE A 94 -6.06 4.04 2.68
C PHE A 94 -7.23 4.63 3.44
N THR A 95 -7.67 3.95 4.48
CA THR A 95 -8.59 4.55 5.45
C THR A 95 -7.82 5.22 6.58
N GLY A 96 -8.42 6.24 7.19
CA GLY A 96 -7.87 6.91 8.36
C GLY A 96 -8.82 6.85 9.57
N ASN A 97 -8.24 6.74 10.76
CA ASN A 97 -9.01 6.70 12.01
C ASN A 97 -9.41 8.11 12.48
N LEU A 98 -8.43 9.01 12.61
CA LEU A 98 -8.62 10.44 12.96
C LEU A 98 -8.17 11.38 11.84
N VAL A 99 -7.94 10.84 10.66
CA VAL A 99 -7.51 11.59 9.48
C VAL A 99 -8.37 11.16 8.30
N ARG A 100 -8.48 12.03 7.29
CA ARG A 100 -9.14 11.67 6.03
C ARG A 100 -8.53 10.41 5.41
N SER A 101 -9.40 9.55 4.87
CA SER A 101 -9.00 8.48 3.96
C SER A 101 -8.38 9.07 2.70
N ARG A 102 -7.52 8.32 2.02
CA ARG A 102 -6.84 8.78 0.81
C ARG A 102 -6.82 7.76 -0.31
N LEU A 103 -7.22 8.21 -1.50
CA LEU A 103 -7.10 7.49 -2.76
C LEU A 103 -5.87 7.98 -3.53
N TYR A 104 -5.00 7.06 -3.88
CA TYR A 104 -3.79 7.26 -4.66
C TYR A 104 -3.91 6.53 -6.00
N LEU A 105 -4.09 7.31 -7.06
CA LEU A 105 -4.13 6.82 -8.44
C LEU A 105 -2.71 6.60 -8.96
N ASN A 106 -2.45 5.40 -9.44
CA ASN A 106 -1.16 4.97 -9.96
C ASN A 106 -0.89 5.64 -11.32
N ARG A 107 0.31 6.19 -11.49
CA ARG A 107 0.77 6.85 -12.71
C ARG A 107 1.92 6.08 -13.38
N GLY A 108 2.10 4.82 -12.98
CA GLY A 108 3.19 3.96 -13.37
C GLY A 108 4.48 4.25 -12.60
N ASN A 109 5.45 3.33 -12.72
CA ASN A 109 6.79 3.48 -12.12
C ASN A 109 6.78 3.76 -10.61
N PHE A 110 5.78 3.23 -9.88
CA PHE A 110 5.54 3.49 -8.45
C PHE A 110 5.33 4.97 -8.10
N ARG A 111 4.84 5.78 -9.05
CA ARG A 111 4.42 7.17 -8.80
C ARG A 111 2.91 7.22 -8.67
N PHE A 112 2.43 7.90 -7.65
CA PHE A 112 1.02 7.98 -7.31
C PHE A 112 0.60 9.44 -7.16
N LYS A 113 -0.64 9.73 -7.56
CA LYS A 113 -1.30 11.02 -7.35
C LYS A 113 -2.43 10.84 -6.33
N ASP A 114 -2.44 11.65 -5.29
CA ASP A 114 -3.61 11.77 -4.41
C ASP A 114 -4.76 12.41 -5.19
N ILE A 115 -5.88 11.69 -5.32
CA ILE A 115 -7.10 12.14 -6.01
C ILE A 115 -8.32 12.08 -5.09
N SER A 116 -8.10 12.01 -3.77
CA SER A 116 -9.15 11.72 -2.77
C SER A 116 -10.27 12.75 -2.75
N GLN A 117 -9.93 14.01 -3.04
CA GLN A 117 -10.88 15.12 -3.04
C GLN A 117 -11.62 15.17 -4.37
N GLU A 118 -10.90 15.02 -5.48
CA GLU A 118 -11.46 14.98 -6.83
C GLU A 118 -12.46 13.84 -7.00
N ALA A 119 -12.17 12.67 -6.41
CA ALA A 119 -13.05 11.50 -6.45
C ALA A 119 -14.14 11.51 -5.35
N GLY A 120 -14.13 12.45 -4.41
CA GLY A 120 -15.14 12.54 -3.36
C GLY A 120 -15.08 11.43 -2.29
N VAL A 121 -13.98 10.68 -2.19
CA VAL A 121 -13.84 9.47 -1.35
C VAL A 121 -13.03 9.71 -0.07
N SER A 122 -12.95 10.96 0.42
CA SER A 122 -12.10 11.31 1.57
C SER A 122 -12.58 10.77 2.93
N ALA A 123 -13.86 10.38 3.04
CA ALA A 123 -14.46 9.79 4.25
C ALA A 123 -14.10 10.53 5.57
N SER A 124 -14.15 11.86 5.57
CA SER A 124 -13.53 12.73 6.59
C SER A 124 -14.22 12.75 7.96
N ASP A 125 -15.46 12.26 8.06
CA ASP A 125 -16.32 12.48 9.24
C ASP A 125 -16.44 11.24 10.15
N THR A 126 -15.63 10.21 9.90
CA THR A 126 -15.78 8.90 10.54
C THR A 126 -14.42 8.29 10.88
N TRP A 127 -14.42 7.46 11.93
CA TRP A 127 -13.28 6.60 12.26
C TRP A 127 -13.34 5.36 11.38
N ASN A 128 -12.49 5.34 10.35
CA ASN A 128 -12.52 4.32 9.30
C ASN A 128 -11.47 3.24 9.57
N ASN A 129 -11.89 1.98 9.51
CA ASN A 129 -11.03 0.81 9.72
C ASN A 129 -10.83 0.07 8.40
N GLY A 130 -11.45 -1.09 8.20
CA GLY A 130 -11.28 -1.88 6.98
C GLY A 130 -11.76 -1.15 5.73
N ALA A 131 -11.12 -1.44 4.60
CA ALA A 131 -11.62 -1.13 3.27
C ALA A 131 -11.46 -2.34 2.36
N CYS A 132 -12.36 -2.46 1.39
CA CYS A 132 -12.22 -3.38 0.27
C CYS A 132 -12.70 -2.70 -1.02
N MET A 133 -12.31 -3.29 -2.15
CA MET A 133 -12.77 -2.90 -3.47
C MET A 133 -13.45 -4.09 -4.14
N ALA A 134 -14.60 -3.85 -4.77
CA ALA A 134 -15.34 -4.84 -5.53
C ALA A 134 -16.29 -4.10 -6.48
N ASP A 135 -16.52 -4.64 -7.68
CA ASP A 135 -17.58 -4.20 -8.57
C ASP A 135 -18.91 -4.74 -8.02
N VAL A 136 -19.68 -3.92 -7.29
CA VAL A 136 -20.90 -4.39 -6.61
C VAL A 136 -22.15 -4.25 -7.46
N ASN A 137 -22.11 -3.43 -8.51
CA ASN A 137 -23.25 -3.17 -9.39
C ASN A 137 -23.11 -3.87 -10.77
N GLY A 138 -21.95 -4.47 -11.07
CA GLY A 138 -21.66 -5.22 -12.28
C GLY A 138 -21.34 -4.33 -13.49
N ASP A 139 -20.89 -3.09 -13.29
CA ASP A 139 -20.61 -2.15 -14.39
C ASP A 139 -19.17 -2.21 -14.92
N GLY A 140 -18.32 -3.05 -14.31
CA GLY A 140 -16.93 -3.23 -14.69
C GLY A 140 -15.96 -2.24 -14.06
N PHE A 141 -16.42 -1.36 -13.16
CA PHE A 141 -15.56 -0.50 -12.35
C PHE A 141 -15.59 -0.97 -10.89
N LEU A 142 -14.41 -0.96 -10.24
CA LEU A 142 -14.36 -1.30 -8.82
C LEU A 142 -14.97 -0.17 -7.98
N ASP A 143 -15.86 -0.54 -7.06
CA ASP A 143 -16.39 0.34 -6.02
C ASP A 143 -15.55 0.25 -4.75
N ILE A 144 -15.68 1.23 -3.85
CA ILE A 144 -14.94 1.25 -2.59
C ILE A 144 -15.92 1.11 -1.42
N TYR A 145 -15.74 0.07 -0.61
CA TYR A 145 -16.46 -0.12 0.64
C TYR A 145 -15.56 0.16 1.84
N VAL A 146 -16.04 0.95 2.79
CA VAL A 146 -15.31 1.38 3.98
C VAL A 146 -16.10 1.03 5.24
N CYS A 147 -15.45 0.27 6.12
CA CYS A 147 -15.99 -0.02 7.45
C CYS A 147 -15.68 1.13 8.40
N SER A 148 -16.70 1.65 9.08
CA SER A 148 -16.55 2.73 10.05
C SER A 148 -16.95 2.26 11.45
N SER A 149 -16.08 2.47 12.43
CA SER A 149 -16.33 2.14 13.84
C SER A 149 -15.92 3.33 14.70
N THR A 150 -16.79 3.81 15.57
CA THR A 150 -16.61 5.10 16.26
C THR A 150 -16.19 4.96 17.73
N ASP A 151 -15.80 6.09 18.31
CA ASP A 151 -15.51 6.38 19.73
C ASP A 151 -16.72 6.30 20.68
N GLY A 152 -17.82 5.66 20.28
CA GLY A 152 -19.06 5.52 21.05
C GLY A 152 -20.29 6.29 20.53
N ARG A 153 -20.13 7.24 19.59
CA ARG A 153 -21.25 8.05 19.06
C ARG A 153 -21.98 7.38 17.88
N GLN A 154 -23.19 6.86 18.10
CA GLN A 154 -23.96 6.06 17.10
C GLN A 154 -24.07 6.66 15.69
N LYS A 155 -24.20 7.99 15.54
CA LYS A 155 -24.38 8.66 14.25
C LYS A 155 -23.26 8.36 13.23
N TYR A 156 -22.07 8.02 13.72
CA TYR A 156 -20.85 7.85 12.91
C TYR A 156 -20.42 6.38 12.73
N ARG A 157 -21.33 5.41 12.93
CA ARG A 157 -21.08 3.96 12.73
C ARG A 157 -21.54 3.43 11.36
N LYS A 158 -21.90 4.33 10.45
CA LYS A 158 -22.38 3.91 9.12
C LYS A 158 -21.18 3.62 8.24
N ASN A 159 -21.12 2.39 7.73
CA ASN A 159 -20.19 2.04 6.68
C ASN A 159 -20.51 2.87 5.43
N LEU A 160 -19.48 3.14 4.63
CA LEU A 160 -19.59 3.92 3.41
C LEU A 160 -19.41 3.00 2.22
N LEU A 161 -20.21 3.22 1.19
CA LEU A 161 -20.05 2.63 -0.13
C LEU A 161 -19.93 3.77 -1.14
N PHE A 162 -18.82 3.83 -1.84
CA PHE A 162 -18.58 4.78 -2.91
C PHE A 162 -18.74 4.03 -4.23
N ILE A 163 -19.77 4.39 -4.99
CA ILE A 163 -20.00 3.85 -6.33
C ILE A 163 -19.13 4.61 -7.33
N ASN A 164 -18.29 3.86 -8.06
CA ASN A 164 -17.45 4.39 -9.12
C ASN A 164 -18.24 4.39 -10.44
N ASN A 165 -18.33 5.54 -11.11
CA ASN A 165 -19.12 5.67 -12.35
C ASN A 165 -18.24 5.85 -13.61
N GLY A 166 -16.94 5.56 -13.52
CA GLY A 166 -15.95 5.74 -14.59
C GLY A 166 -15.20 7.07 -14.54
#